data_AF-A0AAW0YCA6-F1
#
_entry.id   AF-A0AAW0YCA6-F1
#
_cell.length_a   1.000
_cell.length_b   1.000
_cell.length_c   1.000
_cell.angle_alpha   90.00
_cell.angle_beta   90.00
_cell.angle_gamma   90.00
#
_symmetry.space_group_name_H-M   'P 1'
#
loop_
_entity.id
_entity.type
_entity.pdbx_description
1 polymer ?
#
loop_
_entity_poly.entity_id
_entity_poly.type
_entity_poly.pdbx_seq_one_letter_code
_entity_poly.pdbx_strand_id
1 'polypeptide(L)'
;VSVQGWRTQYSVQKFTGFLLLVEASQSPVDIYGPQSVGTFQLYGDALTMHSEDCPNAVTQTSSISKSEIQVLWTAPPAGSGCVRFRAMVVENRDVWYMDDGELSKELCEEVQENDDMQPEVIYDCCACNEAKY
;
A
#
# COMPACT_ATOMS: atom_id res chain seq x y z
N VAL A 1 -3.91 5.44 3.71
CA VAL A 1 -3.07 5.50 2.49
C VAL A 1 -2.86 6.96 2.14
N SER A 2 -1.64 7.38 1.82
CA SER A 2 -1.33 8.77 1.46
C SER A 2 -0.47 8.82 0.22
N VAL A 3 -0.65 9.88 -0.58
CA VAL A 3 0.22 10.23 -1.69
C VAL A 3 0.79 11.61 -1.37
N GLN A 4 2.12 11.69 -1.33
CA GLN A 4 2.84 12.87 -0.88
C GLN A 4 3.82 13.32 -1.96
N GLY A 5 3.94 14.63 -2.15
CA GLY A 5 5.00 15.18 -2.96
C GLY A 5 6.34 15.06 -2.26
N TRP A 6 7.41 14.88 -3.04
CA TRP A 6 8.77 14.72 -2.53
C TRP A 6 9.17 15.89 -1.63
N ARG A 7 9.72 15.58 -0.45
CA ARG A 7 10.12 16.58 0.55
C ARG A 7 11.64 16.64 0.65
N THR A 8 12.19 17.84 0.48
CA THR A 8 13.58 18.15 0.78
C THR A 8 13.66 19.06 2.01
N GLN A 9 14.87 19.38 2.49
CA GLN A 9 15.07 20.34 3.59
C GLN A 9 14.51 21.74 3.27
N TYR A 10 14.40 22.11 1.99
CA TYR A 10 14.09 23.47 1.56
C TYR A 10 12.80 23.59 0.75
N SER A 11 12.24 22.48 0.25
CA SER A 11 11.06 22.51 -0.62
C SER A 11 10.22 21.25 -0.48
N VAL A 12 8.93 21.40 -0.73
CA VAL A 12 7.99 20.28 -0.89
C VAL A 12 7.43 20.38 -2.29
N GLN A 13 7.66 19.34 -3.09
CA GLN A 13 7.10 19.25 -4.43
C GLN A 13 5.57 19.13 -4.32
N LYS A 14 4.87 19.76 -5.26
CA LYS A 14 3.40 19.77 -5.27
C LYS A 14 2.90 19.18 -6.56
N PHE A 15 1.71 18.61 -6.50
CA PHE A 15 1.00 18.09 -7.66
C PHE A 15 -0.38 18.74 -7.75
N THR A 16 -0.92 18.79 -8.96
CA THR A 16 -2.24 19.36 -9.27
C THR A 16 -3.27 18.28 -9.55
N GLY A 17 -2.84 17.08 -9.96
CA GLY A 17 -3.71 15.92 -10.15
C GLY A 17 -3.07 14.65 -9.61
N PHE A 18 -3.90 13.66 -9.33
CA PHE A 18 -3.48 12.32 -8.96
C PHE A 18 -4.54 11.28 -9.32
N LEU A 19 -4.09 10.05 -9.48
CA LEU A 19 -4.96 8.87 -9.53
C LEU A 19 -4.36 7.86 -8.57
N LEU A 20 -5.14 7.39 -7.60
CA LEU A 20 -4.77 6.31 -6.69
C LEU A 20 -5.69 5.13 -6.93
N LEU A 21 -5.14 4.02 -7.38
CA LEU A 21 -5.84 2.78 -7.72
C LEU A 21 -5.38 1.66 -6.78
N VAL A 22 -6.30 0.75 -6.45
CA VAL A 22 -5.96 -0.55 -5.86
C VAL A 22 -6.44 -1.69 -6.77
N GLU A 23 -5.56 -2.65 -7.02
CA GLU A 23 -5.82 -3.82 -7.86
C GLU A 23 -5.30 -5.10 -7.20
N ALA A 24 -5.72 -6.27 -7.69
CA ALA A 24 -5.13 -7.54 -7.29
C ALA A 24 -3.74 -7.67 -7.92
N SER A 25 -2.72 -7.99 -7.11
CA SER A 25 -1.33 -8.14 -7.59
C SER A 25 -1.12 -9.34 -8.52
N GLN A 26 -1.91 -10.40 -8.30
CA GLN A 26 -1.93 -11.62 -9.09
C GLN A 26 -3.36 -11.78 -9.60
N SER A 27 -3.52 -11.81 -10.91
CA SER A 27 -4.73 -12.36 -11.52
C SER A 27 -4.48 -13.85 -11.75
N PRO A 28 -4.85 -14.76 -10.83
CA PRO A 28 -5.03 -16.13 -11.25
C PRO A 28 -6.24 -16.11 -12.18
N VAL A 29 -5.95 -16.31 -13.47
CA VAL A 29 -6.92 -16.60 -14.54
C VAL A 29 -8.14 -17.31 -13.95
N ASP A 30 -9.23 -16.57 -13.78
CA ASP A 30 -10.62 -17.05 -13.75
C ASP A 30 -10.95 -18.34 -12.95
N ILE A 31 -10.35 -18.59 -11.77
CA ILE A 31 -10.78 -19.72 -10.91
C ILE A 31 -11.63 -19.25 -9.71
N TYR A 32 -11.38 -18.04 -9.17
CA TYR A 32 -12.00 -17.58 -7.92
C TYR A 32 -12.67 -16.20 -8.02
N GLY A 33 -13.61 -16.03 -8.96
CA GLY A 33 -14.50 -14.86 -9.00
C GLY A 33 -13.80 -13.48 -9.03
N PRO A 34 -14.55 -12.38 -8.85
CA PRO A 34 -13.95 -11.06 -8.71
C PRO A 34 -13.16 -11.00 -7.39
N GLN A 35 -11.84 -10.86 -7.48
CA GLN A 35 -11.01 -10.68 -6.29
C GLN A 35 -11.33 -9.36 -5.61
N SER A 36 -11.61 -9.42 -4.30
CA SER A 36 -11.87 -8.24 -3.49
C SER A 36 -10.55 -7.55 -3.17
N VAL A 37 -10.42 -6.28 -3.57
CA VAL A 37 -9.19 -5.48 -3.38
C VAL A 37 -9.30 -4.47 -2.23
N GLY A 38 -10.35 -4.61 -1.42
CA GLY A 38 -10.70 -3.65 -0.38
C GLY A 38 -11.45 -2.44 -0.92
N THR A 39 -11.72 -1.47 -0.05
CA THR A 39 -12.48 -0.26 -0.40
C THR A 39 -11.82 1.00 0.12
N PHE A 40 -11.79 2.04 -0.72
CA PHE A 40 -11.39 3.36 -0.30
C PHE A 40 -12.54 4.08 0.40
N GLN A 41 -12.21 4.81 1.46
CA GLN A 41 -13.09 5.70 2.20
C GLN A 41 -12.44 7.09 2.25
N LEU A 42 -13.14 8.09 1.74
CA LEU A 42 -12.67 9.46 1.70
C LEU A 42 -12.94 10.14 3.06
N TYR A 43 -12.04 11.03 3.48
CA TYR A 43 -12.25 11.85 4.68
C TYR A 43 -13.27 12.98 4.48
N GLY A 44 -13.83 13.11 3.27
CA GLY A 44 -14.76 14.18 2.91
C GLY A 44 -14.07 15.54 2.71
N ASP A 45 -12.74 15.54 2.52
CA ASP A 45 -12.04 16.74 2.09
C ASP A 45 -12.45 17.08 0.65
N ALA A 46 -12.71 18.35 0.37
CA ALA A 46 -13.19 18.78 -0.95
C ALA A 46 -12.14 18.64 -2.07
N LEU A 47 -11.06 17.89 -1.84
CA LEU A 47 -9.91 17.72 -2.71
C LEU A 47 -9.85 16.33 -3.37
N THR A 48 -10.58 15.35 -2.84
CA THR A 48 -10.56 13.95 -3.29
C THR A 48 -11.97 13.46 -3.64
N MET A 49 -12.07 12.60 -4.66
CA MET A 49 -13.34 11.95 -5.06
C MET A 49 -13.08 10.56 -5.65
N HIS A 50 -14.08 9.70 -5.62
CA HIS A 50 -14.02 8.43 -6.35
C HIS A 50 -14.05 8.70 -7.86
N SER A 51 -13.30 7.90 -8.62
CA SER A 51 -13.35 7.95 -10.08
C SER A 51 -14.69 7.39 -10.57
N GLU A 52 -15.26 8.03 -11.60
CA GLU A 52 -16.48 7.56 -12.26
C GLU A 52 -16.20 6.33 -13.14
N ASP A 53 -14.97 6.20 -13.64
CA ASP A 53 -14.55 5.11 -14.54
C ASP A 53 -14.16 3.84 -13.77
N CYS A 54 -13.66 3.98 -12.54
CA CYS A 54 -13.18 2.86 -11.75
C CYS A 54 -13.54 3.03 -10.25
N PRO A 55 -14.35 2.13 -9.66
CA PRO A 55 -14.79 2.26 -8.26
C PRO A 55 -13.64 2.05 -7.26
N ASN A 56 -12.60 1.32 -7.66
CA ASN A 56 -11.41 1.05 -6.85
C ASN A 56 -10.34 2.15 -7.02
N ALA A 57 -10.71 3.29 -7.61
CA ALA A 57 -9.82 4.42 -7.81
C ALA A 57 -10.34 5.71 -7.18
N VAL A 58 -9.41 6.53 -6.70
CA VAL A 58 -9.64 7.86 -6.16
C VAL A 58 -8.83 8.87 -6.97
N THR A 59 -9.42 10.02 -7.26
CA THR A 59 -8.80 11.11 -8.02
C THR A 59 -9.10 12.48 -7.42
N GLN A 60 -8.51 13.53 -7.98
CA GLN A 60 -8.75 14.91 -7.54
C GLN A 60 -10.13 15.43 -7.98
N THR A 61 -10.73 16.26 -7.13
CA THR A 61 -11.93 17.06 -7.48
C THR A 61 -11.59 18.32 -8.28
N SER A 62 -10.36 18.82 -8.16
CA SER A 62 -9.91 20.09 -8.72
C SER A 62 -8.40 20.12 -8.92
N SER A 63 -7.92 20.95 -9.86
CA SER A 63 -6.50 21.14 -10.17
C SER A 63 -5.74 22.05 -9.19
N ILE A 64 -6.28 22.25 -7.98
CA ILE A 64 -5.63 23.04 -6.94
C ILE A 64 -4.34 22.32 -6.53
N SER A 65 -3.23 23.07 -6.45
CA SER A 65 -1.93 22.55 -6.05
C SER A 65 -1.94 22.01 -4.61
N LYS A 66 -1.51 20.75 -4.44
CA LYS A 66 -1.50 20.00 -3.17
C LYS A 66 -0.12 19.39 -2.95
N SER A 67 0.32 19.29 -1.70
CA SER A 67 1.53 18.56 -1.32
C SER A 67 1.25 17.15 -0.85
N GLU A 68 -0.01 16.84 -0.52
CA GLU A 68 -0.42 15.58 0.09
C GLU A 68 -1.93 15.36 -0.08
N ILE A 69 -2.31 14.09 -0.25
CA ILE A 69 -3.68 13.60 -0.06
C ILE A 69 -3.64 12.38 0.84
N GLN A 70 -4.74 12.14 1.55
CA GLN A 70 -4.89 10.98 2.42
C GLN A 70 -6.28 10.38 2.22
N VAL A 71 -6.34 9.05 2.19
CA VAL A 71 -7.60 8.29 2.17
C VAL A 71 -7.49 7.12 3.14
N LEU A 72 -8.62 6.71 3.69
CA LEU A 72 -8.71 5.47 4.43
C LEU A 72 -8.90 4.32 3.42
N TRP A 73 -8.27 3.19 3.69
CA TRP A 73 -8.47 1.97 2.92
C TRP A 73 -8.80 0.85 3.88
N THR A 74 -9.89 0.15 3.60
CA THR A 74 -10.33 -1.02 4.35
C THR A 74 -9.90 -2.25 3.58
N ALA A 75 -9.04 -3.07 4.21
CA ALA A 75 -8.54 -4.30 3.63
C ALA A 75 -9.69 -5.28 3.30
N PRO A 76 -9.55 -6.07 2.23
CA PRO A 76 -10.49 -7.15 1.93
C PRO A 76 -10.41 -8.27 2.98
N PRO A 77 -11.39 -9.20 3.02
CA PRO A 77 -11.34 -10.37 3.90
C PRO A 77 -10.11 -11.25 3.66
N ALA A 78 -9.70 -12.01 4.68
CA ALA A 78 -8.62 -12.98 4.56
C ALA A 78 -8.87 -14.02 3.45
N GLY A 79 -7.80 -14.48 2.79
CA GLY A 79 -7.85 -15.31 1.59
C GLY A 79 -8.06 -14.52 0.29
N SER A 80 -8.04 -13.18 0.32
CA SER A 80 -8.16 -12.36 -0.90
C SER A 80 -6.82 -12.21 -1.63
N GLY A 81 -5.71 -12.55 -0.98
CA GLY A 81 -4.38 -12.50 -1.54
C GLY A 81 -3.76 -11.11 -1.47
N CYS A 82 -2.72 -10.89 -2.27
CA CYS A 82 -1.96 -9.65 -2.26
C CYS A 82 -2.62 -8.58 -3.15
N VAL A 83 -2.75 -7.36 -2.64
CA VAL A 83 -3.22 -6.19 -3.38
C VAL A 83 -2.06 -5.28 -3.75
N ARG A 84 -2.18 -4.55 -4.87
CA ARG A 84 -1.20 -3.56 -5.31
C ARG A 84 -1.87 -2.20 -5.41
N PHE A 85 -1.30 -1.24 -4.70
CA PHE A 85 -1.59 0.18 -4.85
C PHE A 85 -0.75 0.74 -5.99
N ARG A 86 -1.38 1.51 -6.86
CA ARG A 86 -0.72 2.27 -7.93
C ARG A 86 -1.14 3.72 -7.85
N ALA A 87 -0.18 4.61 -7.97
CA ALA A 87 -0.41 6.04 -7.98
C ALA A 87 0.15 6.67 -9.25
N MET A 88 -0.62 7.59 -9.81
CA MET A 88 -0.16 8.58 -10.79
C MET A 88 -0.24 9.94 -10.13
N VAL A 89 0.76 10.79 -10.33
CA VAL A 89 0.77 12.18 -9.88
C VAL A 89 1.12 13.11 -11.04
N VAL A 90 0.38 14.20 -11.16
CA VAL A 90 0.54 15.22 -12.21
C VAL A 90 1.08 16.48 -11.55
N GLU A 91 2.34 16.81 -11.80
CA GLU A 91 2.98 18.02 -11.27
C GLU A 91 2.47 19.25 -12.04
N ASN A 92 2.52 19.16 -13.37
CA ASN A 92 1.99 20.16 -14.29
C ASN A 92 1.52 19.47 -15.59
N ARG A 93 1.09 20.24 -16.59
CA ARG A 93 0.52 19.69 -17.83
C ARG A 93 1.46 18.75 -18.60
N ASP A 94 2.77 18.94 -18.48
CA ASP A 94 3.78 18.23 -19.26
C ASP A 94 4.59 17.23 -18.41
N VAL A 95 4.46 17.28 -17.08
CA VAL A 95 5.24 16.46 -16.14
C VAL A 95 4.29 15.66 -15.25
N TRP A 96 4.38 14.34 -15.38
CA TRP A 96 3.64 13.36 -14.60
C TRP A 96 4.50 12.14 -14.30
N TYR A 97 4.17 11.43 -13.22
CA TYR A 97 4.84 10.22 -12.78
C TYR A 97 3.79 9.15 -12.50
N MET A 98 4.02 7.90 -12.90
CA MET A 98 3.10 6.79 -12.65
C MET A 98 3.86 5.48 -12.46
N ASP A 99 3.29 4.55 -11.69
CA ASP A 99 3.66 3.13 -11.61
C ASP A 99 5.14 2.79 -11.31
N ASP A 100 5.99 3.77 -11.04
CA ASP A 100 7.42 3.59 -10.79
C ASP A 100 7.76 3.67 -9.29
N GLY A 101 8.57 2.71 -8.83
CA GLY A 101 9.27 2.75 -7.54
C GLY A 101 8.35 2.95 -6.33
N GLU A 102 8.35 4.17 -5.78
CA GLU A 102 7.59 4.52 -4.58
C GLU A 102 6.09 4.75 -4.84
N LEU A 103 5.69 4.92 -6.10
CA LEU A 103 4.29 5.09 -6.50
C LEU A 103 3.55 3.76 -6.68
N SER A 104 4.23 2.62 -6.55
CA SER A 104 3.61 1.31 -6.46
C SER A 104 4.00 0.60 -5.18
N LYS A 105 3.00 0.08 -4.45
CA LYS A 105 3.21 -0.69 -3.22
C LYS A 105 2.30 -1.91 -3.23
N GLU A 106 2.91 -3.08 -3.00
CA GLU A 106 2.18 -4.33 -2.81
C GLU A 106 2.02 -4.61 -1.33
N LEU A 107 0.83 -5.08 -0.94
CA LEU A 107 0.50 -5.48 0.41
C LEU A 107 -0.13 -6.88 0.36
N CYS A 108 0.46 -7.81 1.10
CA CYS A 108 0.03 -9.18 1.24
C CYS A 108 -0.53 -9.45 2.63
N GLU A 109 -1.32 -10.52 2.74
CA GLU A 109 -1.66 -11.10 4.03
C GLU A 109 -0.38 -11.55 4.73
N GLU A 110 -0.30 -11.31 6.04
CA GLU A 110 0.82 -11.77 6.85
C GLU A 110 0.80 -13.29 6.92
N VAL A 111 1.85 -13.93 6.42
CA VAL A 111 2.07 -15.35 6.65
C VAL A 111 2.54 -15.44 8.09
N GLN A 112 1.71 -15.99 8.99
CA GLN A 112 2.19 -16.39 10.30
C GLN A 112 3.26 -17.46 10.09
N GLU A 113 4.52 -17.06 10.04
CA GLU A 113 5.60 -17.98 10.36
C GLU A 113 5.32 -18.43 11.79
N ASN A 114 5.00 -19.71 11.97
CA ASN A 114 4.81 -20.29 13.28
C ASN A 114 6.14 -20.19 14.05
N ASP A 115 6.35 -19.07 14.74
CA ASP A 115 7.46 -18.82 15.66
C ASP A 115 7.39 -19.76 16.88
N ASP A 116 6.32 -20.56 16.98
CA ASP A 116 6.14 -21.68 17.91
C ASP A 116 6.92 -22.96 17.52
N MET A 117 7.60 -22.98 16.38
CA MET A 117 8.58 -24.04 16.10
C MET A 117 9.82 -23.77 16.95
N GLN A 118 9.84 -24.34 18.16
CA GLN A 118 11.09 -24.49 18.93
C GLN A 118 12.20 -24.96 17.97
N PRO A 119 13.34 -24.27 17.88
CA PRO A 119 14.46 -24.79 17.13
C PRO A 119 14.80 -26.18 17.68
N GLU A 120 15.09 -27.16 16.80
CA GLU A 120 15.45 -28.50 17.23
C GLU A 120 16.54 -28.41 18.31
N VAL A 121 16.26 -28.99 19.48
CA VAL A 121 17.18 -28.95 20.62
C VAL A 121 18.44 -29.70 20.20
N ILE A 122 19.49 -28.95 19.86
CA ILE A 122 20.83 -29.52 19.63
C ILE A 122 21.32 -30.01 20.99
N TYR A 123 21.11 -31.30 21.27
CA TYR A 123 21.75 -31.98 22.40
C TYR A 123 23.21 -32.25 22.07
N ASP A 124 24.05 -31.23 22.23
CA ASP A 124 25.44 -31.46 22.57
C ASP A 124 25.87 -30.45 23.64
N CYS A 125 25.37 -30.68 24.85
CA CYS A 125 25.77 -29.91 26.03
C CYS A 125 27.01 -30.57 26.66
N CYS A 126 28.18 -30.01 26.39
CA CYS A 126 29.45 -30.39 27.02
C CYS A 126 29.83 -29.45 28.18
N ALA A 127 28.84 -28.99 28.96
CA ALA A 127 29.07 -28.09 30.08
C ALA A 127 29.60 -28.88 31.30
N CYS A 128 30.89 -29.21 31.28
CA CYS A 128 31.64 -29.66 32.45
C CYS A 128 32.08 -28.44 33.28
N ASN A 129 31.19 -27.92 34.13
CA ASN A 129 31.47 -27.60 35.53
C ASN A 129 30.37 -26.73 36.16
N GLU A 130 29.94 -27.18 37.33
CA GLU A 130 28.94 -26.63 38.23
C GLU A 130 29.33 -25.23 38.73
N ALA A 131 28.38 -24.30 38.72
CA ALA A 131 28.51 -23.00 39.38
C ALA A 131 27.67 -23.00 40.66
N LYS A 132 28.27 -22.58 41.77
CA LYS A 132 27.62 -22.47 43.08
C LYS A 132 27.41 -20.99 43.43
N TYR A 133 26.23 -20.66 43.96
CA TYR A 133 25.90 -19.36 44.54
C TYR A 133 26.56 -19.16 45.91
#